data_AF-A0A7V4WF09-F1
#
_entry.id   AF-A0A7V4WF09-F1
#
_cell.length_a   1.000
_cell.length_b   1.000
_cell.length_c   1.000
_cell.angle_alpha   90.00
_cell.angle_beta   90.00
_cell.angle_gamma   90.00
#
_symmetry.space_group_name_H-M   'P 1'
#
loop_
_entity.id
_entity.type
_entity.pdbx_description
1 polymer ?
#
loop_
_entity_poly.entity_id
_entity_poly.type
_entity_poly.pdbx_seq_one_letter_code
_entity_poly.pdbx_strand_id
1 'polypeptide(L)'
;MNHFFKVKSLEEVMALAGDFSPVNTEKIPVSESFSRVLAADLVAKQDMPGFRRATMDGFAVEASSTFGASESGPAWLEIAGTILMGDIPDFTLKPGQAVQISTGGMLPEGADSVVMVEHTQLID
;
A
#
# COMPACT_ATOMS: atom_id res chain seq x y z
N MET A 1 -40.40 -35.72 -45.55
CA MET A 1 -40.06 -34.35 -45.10
C MET A 1 -40.92 -34.05 -43.89
N ASN A 2 -40.28 -33.70 -42.76
CA ASN A 2 -40.78 -32.84 -41.66
C ASN A 2 -40.10 -33.22 -40.34
N HIS A 3 -38.77 -33.10 -40.28
CA HIS A 3 -38.11 -32.90 -39.00
C HIS A 3 -38.13 -31.39 -38.72
N PHE A 4 -39.27 -30.89 -38.25
CA PHE A 4 -39.30 -29.57 -37.63
C PHE A 4 -38.60 -29.69 -36.27
N PHE A 5 -37.54 -28.91 -36.07
CA PHE A 5 -36.94 -28.79 -34.74
C PHE A 5 -37.98 -28.21 -33.77
N LYS A 6 -38.14 -28.84 -32.61
CA LYS A 6 -38.92 -28.25 -31.51
C LYS A 6 -38.10 -27.11 -30.93
N VAL A 7 -38.45 -25.88 -31.31
CA VAL A 7 -37.77 -24.67 -30.83
C VAL A 7 -38.09 -24.41 -29.36
N LYS A 8 -37.11 -23.87 -28.63
CA LYS A 8 -37.27 -23.37 -27.26
C LYS A 8 -37.26 -21.85 -27.26
N SER A 9 -37.99 -21.23 -26.34
CA SER A 9 -37.91 -19.80 -26.09
C SER A 9 -36.54 -19.41 -25.51
N LEU A 10 -36.16 -18.13 -25.58
CA LEU A 10 -34.92 -17.66 -24.96
C LEU A 10 -34.86 -17.96 -23.46
N GLU A 11 -35.98 -17.78 -22.76
CA GLU A 11 -36.11 -18.07 -21.33
C GLU A 11 -35.88 -19.56 -21.04
N GLU A 12 -36.49 -20.44 -21.83
CA GLU A 12 -36.32 -21.89 -21.72
C GLU A 12 -34.88 -22.34 -22.01
N VAL A 13 -34.12 -21.60 -22.82
CA VAL A 13 -32.70 -21.88 -23.08
C VAL A 13 -31.83 -21.36 -21.95
N MET A 14 -32.06 -20.13 -21.47
CA MET A 14 -31.31 -19.55 -20.36
C MET A 14 -31.51 -20.33 -19.06
N ALA A 15 -32.70 -20.89 -18.84
CA ALA A 15 -32.98 -21.76 -17.70
C ALA A 15 -32.12 -23.03 -17.67
N LEU A 16 -31.63 -23.51 -18.82
CA LEU A 16 -30.74 -24.69 -18.89
C LEU A 16 -29.31 -24.38 -18.43
N ALA A 17 -28.94 -23.11 -18.21
CA ALA A 17 -27.58 -22.75 -17.83
C ALA A 17 -27.12 -23.46 -16.54
N GLY A 18 -28.03 -23.69 -15.59
CA GLY A 18 -27.75 -24.41 -14.35
C GLY A 18 -27.58 -25.94 -14.52
N ASP A 19 -28.00 -26.49 -15.65
CA ASP A 19 -27.83 -27.93 -15.95
C ASP A 19 -26.39 -28.26 -16.38
N PHE A 20 -25.61 -27.24 -16.76
CA PHE A 20 -24.20 -27.40 -17.12
C PHE A 20 -23.33 -27.24 -15.88
N SER A 21 -22.51 -28.26 -15.61
CA SER A 21 -21.49 -28.15 -14.56
C SER A 21 -20.43 -27.13 -14.96
N PRO A 22 -19.86 -26.37 -14.00
CA PRO A 22 -18.70 -25.54 -14.26
C PRO A 22 -17.53 -26.33 -14.86
N VAL A 23 -16.70 -25.64 -15.63
CA VAL A 23 -15.44 -26.23 -16.12
C VAL A 23 -14.46 -26.49 -14.99
N ASN A 24 -13.50 -27.38 -15.23
CA ASN A 24 -12.41 -27.64 -14.28
C ASN A 24 -11.53 -26.40 -14.06
N THR A 25 -10.86 -26.38 -12.91
CA THR A 25 -9.96 -25.30 -12.52
C THR A 25 -8.50 -25.70 -12.70
N GLU A 26 -7.62 -24.74 -12.92
CA GLU A 26 -6.17 -24.96 -13.00
C GLU A 26 -5.40 -23.83 -12.31
N LYS A 27 -4.13 -24.10 -11.96
CA LYS A 27 -3.19 -23.10 -11.49
C LYS A 27 -2.25 -22.75 -12.62
N ILE A 28 -2.16 -21.47 -12.95
CA ILE A 28 -1.34 -20.93 -14.03
C ILE A 28 -0.43 -19.81 -13.52
N PRO A 29 0.67 -19.49 -14.22
CA PRO A 29 1.44 -18.28 -13.96
C PRO A 29 0.59 -17.01 -14.17
N VAL A 30 0.83 -15.97 -13.37
CA VAL A 30 0.14 -14.66 -13.50
C VAL A 30 0.37 -14.04 -14.89
N SER A 31 1.52 -14.27 -15.50
CA SER A 31 1.83 -13.81 -16.87
C SER A 31 0.89 -14.38 -17.94
N GLU A 32 0.21 -15.50 -17.65
CA GLU A 32 -0.70 -16.19 -18.57
C GLU A 32 -2.18 -16.02 -18.16
N SER A 33 -2.47 -15.22 -17.13
CA SER A 33 -3.82 -15.08 -16.59
C SER A 33 -4.71 -14.13 -17.38
N PHE A 34 -4.19 -13.47 -18.42
CA PHE A 34 -4.99 -12.59 -19.26
C PHE A 34 -6.16 -13.35 -19.90
N SER A 35 -7.36 -12.77 -19.83
CA SER A 35 -8.62 -13.38 -20.31
C SER A 35 -9.05 -14.68 -19.60
N ARG A 36 -8.50 -14.99 -18.42
CA ARG A 36 -8.95 -16.09 -17.58
C ARG A 36 -10.01 -15.63 -16.58
N VAL A 37 -10.80 -16.57 -16.06
CA VAL A 37 -11.78 -16.34 -15.00
C VAL A 37 -11.25 -16.94 -13.70
N LEU A 38 -11.31 -16.19 -12.60
CA LEU A 38 -10.90 -16.69 -11.29
C LEU A 38 -11.82 -17.83 -10.84
N ALA A 39 -11.19 -18.91 -10.38
CA ALA A 39 -11.91 -20.07 -9.84
C ALA A 39 -12.41 -19.86 -8.40
N ALA A 40 -11.82 -18.92 -7.66
CA ALA A 40 -12.14 -18.59 -6.29
C ALA A 40 -11.70 -17.15 -5.98
N ASP A 41 -12.21 -16.59 -4.88
CA ASP A 41 -11.82 -15.27 -4.39
C ASP A 41 -10.32 -15.20 -4.07
N LEU A 42 -9.70 -14.05 -4.36
CA LEU A 42 -8.32 -13.76 -4.00
C LEU A 42 -8.30 -12.72 -2.87
N VAL A 43 -7.85 -13.14 -1.70
CA VAL A 43 -7.70 -12.28 -0.52
C VAL A 43 -6.23 -11.95 -0.31
N ALA A 44 -5.93 -10.68 -0.03
CA ALA A 44 -4.58 -10.24 0.29
C ALA A 44 -4.06 -10.95 1.56
N LYS A 45 -2.84 -11.48 1.51
CA LYS A 45 -2.23 -12.19 2.64
C LYS A 45 -1.47 -11.28 3.61
N GLN A 46 -1.23 -10.03 3.20
CA GLN A 46 -0.42 -9.07 3.93
C GLN A 46 -0.87 -7.66 3.56
N ASP A 47 -0.61 -6.71 4.46
CA ASP A 47 -0.80 -5.30 4.19
C ASP A 47 0.15 -4.78 3.11
N MET A 48 -0.29 -3.73 2.42
CA MET A 48 0.51 -3.02 1.43
C MET A 48 0.29 -1.51 1.58
N PRO A 49 1.31 -0.73 2.02
CA PRO A 49 2.66 -1.17 2.39
C PRO A 49 2.67 -2.00 3.69
N GLY A 50 3.63 -2.92 3.80
CA GLY A 50 3.80 -3.79 4.99
C GLY A 50 4.46 -3.10 6.19
N PHE A 51 4.74 -1.80 6.10
CA PHE A 51 5.35 -0.98 7.14
C PHE A 51 4.95 0.49 6.99
N ARG A 52 5.13 1.28 8.04
CA ARG A 52 4.92 2.73 8.01
C ARG A 52 6.03 3.38 7.19
N ARG A 53 5.66 4.02 6.08
CA ARG A 53 6.61 4.63 5.15
C ARG A 53 6.42 6.13 5.03
N ALA A 54 7.49 6.86 4.75
CA ALA A 54 7.42 8.27 4.39
C ALA A 54 6.69 8.42 3.04
N THR A 55 5.81 9.42 2.95
CA THR A 55 5.09 9.76 1.71
C THR A 55 5.72 10.93 0.96
N MET A 56 6.65 11.64 1.60
CA MET A 56 7.40 12.78 1.08
C MET A 56 8.85 12.69 1.56
N ASP A 57 9.73 13.45 0.93
CA ASP A 57 11.09 13.66 1.43
C ASP A 57 11.07 14.65 2.60
N GLY A 58 11.88 14.40 3.63
CA GLY A 58 11.93 15.28 4.79
C GLY A 58 12.58 14.64 6.00
N PHE A 59 11.97 14.88 7.17
CA PHE A 59 12.50 14.45 8.45
C PHE A 59 11.44 13.67 9.23
N ALA A 60 11.75 12.42 9.56
CA ALA A 60 10.98 11.61 10.48
C ALA A 60 11.14 12.20 11.89
N VAL A 61 10.01 12.46 12.55
CA VAL A 61 9.93 13.05 13.88
C VAL A 61 8.89 12.32 14.73
N GLU A 62 9.01 12.49 16.05
CA GLU A 62 7.86 12.31 16.94
C GLU A 62 7.00 13.58 16.88
N ALA A 63 5.72 13.48 16.51
CA ALA A 63 4.84 14.63 16.28
C ALA A 63 4.83 15.61 17.46
N SER A 64 4.76 15.08 18.69
CA SER A 64 4.71 15.87 19.92
C SER A 64 5.93 16.77 20.10
N SER A 65 7.08 16.39 19.55
CA SER A 65 8.30 17.21 19.58
C SER A 65 8.19 18.50 18.75
N THR A 66 7.13 18.64 17.93
CA THR A 66 6.85 19.85 17.13
C THR A 66 5.66 20.67 17.66
N PHE A 67 5.01 20.24 18.74
CA PHE A 67 3.84 20.95 19.26
C PHE A 67 4.20 22.35 19.77
N GLY A 68 3.44 23.35 19.30
CA GLY A 68 3.71 24.76 19.59
C GLY A 68 4.69 25.44 18.63
N ALA A 69 5.27 24.71 17.67
CA ALA A 69 6.08 25.30 16.63
C ALA A 69 5.25 26.26 15.75
N SER A 70 5.86 27.38 15.37
CA SER A 70 5.30 28.39 14.47
C SER A 70 6.42 29.10 13.71
N GLU A 71 6.07 29.93 12.74
CA GLU A 71 7.07 30.69 11.96
C GLU A 71 7.97 31.59 12.83
N SER A 72 7.46 32.14 13.93
CA SER A 72 8.22 32.99 14.85
C SER A 72 8.87 32.22 16.01
N GLY A 73 8.53 30.94 16.17
CA GLY A 73 9.03 30.06 17.23
C GLY A 73 9.16 28.64 16.71
N PRO A 74 10.21 28.32 15.95
CA PRO A 74 10.40 26.98 15.40
C PRO A 74 10.75 25.98 16.51
N ALA A 75 10.39 24.71 16.30
CA ALA A 75 10.93 23.62 17.10
C ALA A 75 12.36 23.32 16.66
N TRP A 76 13.24 23.13 17.64
CA TRP A 76 14.65 22.77 17.42
C TRP A 76 14.80 21.27 17.64
N LEU A 77 15.28 20.56 16.61
CA LEU A 77 15.44 19.12 16.63
C LEU A 77 16.88 18.75 16.25
N GLU A 78 17.44 17.75 16.93
CA GLU A 78 18.77 17.21 16.62
C GLU A 78 18.67 16.18 15.50
N ILE A 79 19.49 16.30 14.46
CA ILE A 79 19.56 15.29 13.39
C ILE A 79 20.35 14.09 13.90
N ALA A 80 19.64 12.98 14.15
CA ALA A 80 20.19 11.74 14.67
C ALA A 80 20.68 10.77 13.58
N GLY A 81 20.44 11.07 12.30
CA GLY A 81 20.88 10.25 11.18
C GLY A 81 20.05 10.42 9.91
N THR A 82 20.20 9.44 9.00
CA THR A 82 19.54 9.38 7.70
C THR A 82 19.06 7.95 7.42
N ILE A 83 17.87 7.79 6.84
CA ILE A 83 17.31 6.52 6.37
C ILE A 83 17.13 6.58 4.85
N LEU A 84 17.79 5.68 4.12
CA LEU A 84 17.62 5.56 2.68
C LEU A 84 16.45 4.63 2.33
N MET A 85 15.98 4.71 1.09
CA MET A 85 14.95 3.82 0.59
C MET A 85 15.43 2.37 0.59
N GLY A 86 14.66 1.48 1.24
CA GLY A 86 14.97 0.05 1.35
C GLY A 86 15.74 -0.31 2.62
N ASP A 87 16.24 0.67 3.37
CA ASP A 87 16.87 0.42 4.66
C ASP A 87 15.82 0.10 5.74
N ILE A 88 16.18 -0.83 6.63
CA ILE A 88 15.41 -1.12 7.84
C ILE A 88 16.15 -0.44 9.00
N PRO A 89 15.62 0.65 9.56
CA PRO A 89 16.25 1.31 10.69
C PRO A 89 16.32 0.38 11.91
N ASP A 90 17.50 0.29 12.53
CA ASP A 90 17.80 -0.55 13.70
C ASP A 90 17.89 0.25 15.01
N PHE A 91 17.39 1.49 14.99
CA PHE A 91 17.41 2.42 16.11
C PHE A 91 16.02 3.00 16.37
N THR A 92 15.86 3.54 17.58
CA THR A 92 14.66 4.26 18.02
C THR A 92 14.94 5.75 18.04
N LEU A 93 14.10 6.54 17.37
CA LEU A 93 14.11 7.99 17.42
C LEU A 93 13.67 8.48 18.80
N LYS A 94 14.44 9.37 19.42
CA LYS A 94 14.09 9.94 20.73
C LYS A 94 13.34 11.26 20.57
N PRO A 95 12.55 11.68 21.58
CA PRO A 95 11.93 13.02 21.59
C PRO A 95 12.98 14.13 21.41
N GLY A 96 12.63 15.14 20.62
CA GLY A 96 13.55 16.23 20.24
C GLY A 96 14.58 15.86 19.15
N GLN A 97 14.51 14.65 18.58
CA GLN A 97 15.35 14.24 17.46
C GLN A 97 14.56 14.18 16.15
N ALA A 98 15.30 14.28 15.05
CA ALA A 98 14.83 14.13 13.69
C ALA A 98 15.78 13.19 12.93
N VAL A 99 15.25 12.45 11.96
CA VAL A 99 16.07 11.65 11.03
C VAL A 99 15.67 11.98 9.62
N GLN A 100 16.66 12.30 8.78
CA GLN A 100 16.41 12.58 7.38
C GLN A 100 15.90 11.31 6.69
N ILE A 101 14.82 11.41 5.94
CA ILE A 101 14.16 10.27 5.31
C ILE A 101 13.66 10.67 3.92
N SER A 102 13.87 9.79 2.94
CA SER A 102 13.33 9.94 1.59
C SER A 102 11.97 9.26 1.45
N THR A 103 11.21 9.66 0.43
CA THR A 103 9.94 9.08 0.04
C THR A 103 10.06 7.56 -0.09
N GLY A 104 9.18 6.83 0.60
CA GLY A 104 9.19 5.37 0.64
C GLY A 104 10.09 4.77 1.72
N GLY A 105 10.95 5.56 2.39
CA GLY A 105 11.75 5.12 3.53
C GLY A 105 10.89 4.60 4.68
N MET A 106 11.36 3.57 5.38
CA MET A 106 10.69 3.01 6.55
C MET A 106 10.88 3.93 7.75
N LEU A 107 9.78 4.29 8.43
CA LEU A 107 9.88 5.09 9.65
C LEU A 107 10.59 4.30 10.75
N PRO A 108 11.55 4.90 11.47
CA PRO A 108 12.15 4.27 12.64
C PRO A 108 11.12 4.14 13.77
N GLU A 109 11.42 3.29 14.75
CA GLU A 109 10.65 3.29 15.99
C GLU A 109 10.73 4.66 16.67
N GLY A 110 9.66 5.10 17.35
CA GLY A 110 9.59 6.43 17.96
C GLY A 110 9.18 7.57 17.02
N ALA A 111 9.36 7.41 15.70
CA ALA A 111 8.76 8.34 14.73
C ALA A 111 7.30 7.98 14.46
N ASP A 112 6.44 8.98 14.35
CA ASP A 112 5.04 8.83 13.94
C ASP A 112 4.64 9.77 12.79
N SER A 113 5.52 10.71 12.44
CA SER A 113 5.26 11.77 11.47
C SER A 113 6.50 12.08 10.63
N VAL A 114 6.28 12.72 9.49
CA VAL A 114 7.34 13.26 8.63
C VAL A 114 7.03 14.72 8.35
N VAL A 115 7.98 15.61 8.65
CA VAL A 115 7.92 17.02 8.24
C VAL A 115 8.61 17.13 6.89
N MET A 116 7.90 17.69 5.89
CA MET A 116 8.45 17.86 4.54
C MET A 116 9.66 18.77 4.56
N VAL A 117 10.66 18.50 3.72
CA VAL A 117 11.91 19.27 3.68
C VAL A 117 11.68 20.76 3.46
N GLU A 118 10.65 21.14 2.70
CA GLU A 118 10.26 22.52 2.40
C GLU A 118 9.78 23.31 3.64
N HIS A 119 9.43 22.61 4.73
CA HIS A 119 9.00 23.20 6.00
C HIS A 119 10.08 23.14 7.07
N THR A 120 11.32 22.86 6.67
CA THR A 120 12.46 22.76 7.58
C THR A 120 13.60 23.64 7.10
N GLN A 121 14.46 24.02 8.03
CA GLN A 121 15.71 24.71 7.73
C GLN A 121 16.83 24.04 8.51
N LEU A 122 17.90 23.68 7.81
CA LEU A 122 19.13 23.23 8.45
C LEU A 122 19.85 24.44 9.06
N ILE A 123 20.34 24.28 10.29
CA ILE A 123 21.06 25.32 11.02
C ILE A 123 22.44 24.75 11.34
N ASP A 124 23.47 25.49 10.91
CA ASP A 124 24.89 25.18 11.13
C ASP A 124 25.38 25.67 12.49
#